data_AF-A0A2W7JF51-F1
#
_entry.id   AF-A0A2W7JF51-F1
#
_cell.length_a   1.000
_cell.length_b   1.000
_cell.length_c   1.000
_cell.angle_alpha   90.00
_cell.angle_beta   90.00
_cell.angle_gamma   90.00
#
_symmetry.space_group_name_H-M   'P 1'
#
loop_
_entity.id
_entity.type
_entity.pdbx_description
1 polymer ?
#
loop_
_entity_poly.entity_id
_entity_poly.type
_entity_poly.pdbx_seq_one_letter_code
_entity_poly.pdbx_strand_id
1 'polypeptide(L)'
;MDWLLPLYPWVKSLHVIAVITWMAGIFYLPRLFIYHMAEPVGSTTSETFKTMERRLLRAIMNPSMIAAWAMGLTLVATPGVIDWRAGWWHTKLLAVILMTAVHMHQAAGRSAFARDERPHTERYWRIANEVPSLLLIIIVVMVIARPF
;
A
#
# COMPACT_ATOMS: atom_id res chain seq x y z
N MET A 1 11.04 -6.19 25.91
CA MET A 1 11.78 -5.72 24.72
C MET A 1 12.11 -4.25 24.93
N ASP A 2 12.72 -3.93 26.07
CA ASP A 2 12.65 -2.56 26.60
C ASP A 2 13.69 -1.67 25.92
N TRP A 3 14.70 -2.29 25.31
CA TRP A 3 15.67 -1.65 24.41
C TRP A 3 15.04 -0.99 23.18
N LEU A 4 13.77 -1.29 22.83
CA LEU A 4 13.04 -0.62 21.74
C LEU A 4 12.54 0.78 22.10
N LEU A 5 12.35 1.08 23.39
CA LEU A 5 11.81 2.37 23.85
C LEU A 5 12.58 3.60 23.31
N PRO A 6 13.92 3.68 23.38
CA PRO A 6 14.65 4.80 22.81
C PRO A 6 14.58 4.87 21.27
N LEU A 7 14.32 3.74 20.60
CA LEU A 7 14.21 3.66 19.14
C LEU A 7 12.80 4.00 18.64
N TYR A 8 11.79 3.97 19.51
CA TYR A 8 10.39 4.21 19.16
C TYR A 8 10.15 5.42 18.25
N PRO A 9 10.63 6.65 18.53
CA PRO A 9 10.36 7.79 17.65
C PRO A 9 10.98 7.62 16.25
N TRP A 10 12.14 6.97 16.15
CA TRP A 10 12.81 6.70 14.88
C TRP A 10 12.08 5.63 14.07
N VAL A 11 11.72 4.52 14.70
CA VAL A 11 10.93 3.44 14.08
C VAL A 11 9.58 3.98 13.60
N LYS A 12 8.92 4.81 14.42
CA LYS A 12 7.65 5.45 14.05
C LYS A 12 7.79 6.39 12.86
N SER A 13 8.86 7.18 12.82
CA SER A 13 9.13 8.10 11.71
C SER A 13 9.39 7.33 10.40
N LEU A 14 10.23 6.30 10.45
CA LEU A 14 10.51 5.43 9.31
C LEU A 14 9.26 4.67 8.85
N HIS A 15 8.42 4.20 9.78
CA HIS A 15 7.14 3.58 9.45
C HIS A 15 6.23 4.53 8.66
N VAL A 16 6.08 5.78 9.12
CA VAL A 16 5.25 6.78 8.42
C VAL A 16 5.80 7.10 7.03
N ILE A 17 7.12 7.29 6.89
CA ILE A 17 7.75 7.51 5.58
C ILE A 17 7.48 6.32 4.63
N ALA A 18 7.62 5.09 5.13
CA ALA A 18 7.36 3.88 4.37
C ALA A 18 5.89 3.80 3.94
N VAL A 19 4.95 4.09 4.85
CA VAL A 19 3.51 4.12 4.54
C VAL A 19 3.19 5.17 3.48
N ILE A 20 3.70 6.41 3.60
CA ILE A 20 3.47 7.46 2.60
C ILE A 20 4.00 7.03 1.23
N THR A 21 5.21 6.48 1.18
CA THR A 21 5.83 5.98 -0.05
C THR A 21 5.01 4.85 -0.68
N TRP A 22 4.50 3.93 0.15
CA TRP A 22 3.68 2.82 -0.30
C TRP A 22 2.33 3.31 -0.85
N MET A 23 1.67 4.22 -0.13
CA MET A 23 0.39 4.80 -0.53
C MET A 23 0.47 5.57 -1.84
N ALA A 24 1.56 6.33 -2.06
CA ALA A 24 1.78 7.03 -3.32
C ALA A 24 1.74 6.06 -4.52
N GLY A 25 2.37 4.89 -4.39
CA GLY A 25 2.33 3.88 -5.44
C GLY A 25 0.97 3.18 -5.57
N ILE A 26 0.30 2.86 -4.47
CA ILE A 26 -1.04 2.25 -4.47
C ILE A 26 -2.07 3.13 -5.21
N PHE A 27 -2.01 4.45 -5.04
CA PHE A 27 -2.92 5.37 -5.74
C PHE A 27 -2.53 5.64 -7.19
N TYR A 28 -1.25 5.47 -7.53
CA TYR A 28 -0.75 5.82 -8.86
C TYR A 28 -0.82 4.66 -9.85
N LEU A 29 -0.57 3.42 -9.40
CA LEU A 29 -0.51 2.25 -10.28
C LEU A 29 -1.85 1.96 -11.02
N PRO A 30 -3.04 2.05 -10.41
CA PRO A 30 -4.31 1.87 -11.14
C PRO A 30 -4.54 2.94 -12.21
N ARG A 31 -4.04 4.16 -11.98
CA ARG A 31 -4.09 5.24 -12.98
C ARG A 31 -3.22 4.92 -14.18
N LEU A 32 -2.03 4.34 -13.96
CA LEU A 32 -1.19 3.84 -15.06
C LEU A 32 -1.93 2.78 -15.87
N PHE A 33 -2.63 1.83 -15.24
CA PHE A 33 -3.42 0.82 -15.95
C PHE A 33 -4.50 1.43 -16.84
N ILE A 34 -5.20 2.47 -16.35
CA ILE A 34 -6.23 3.19 -17.11
C ILE A 34 -5.63 3.85 -18.36
N TYR A 35 -4.45 4.45 -18.26
CA TYR A 35 -3.80 5.04 -19.44
C TYR A 35 -3.22 3.97 -20.36
N HIS A 36 -2.63 2.92 -19.80
CA HIS A 36 -2.06 1.82 -20.56
C HIS A 36 -3.12 1.05 -21.36
N MET A 37 -4.32 0.82 -20.81
CA MET A 37 -5.39 0.14 -21.54
C MET A 37 -5.96 0.94 -22.72
N ALA A 38 -5.68 2.25 -22.81
CA ALA A 38 -6.07 3.07 -23.96
C ALA A 38 -5.08 2.97 -25.12
N GLU A 39 -3.85 2.54 -24.86
CA GLU A 39 -2.80 2.44 -25.87
C GLU A 39 -2.92 1.15 -26.69
N PRO A 40 -2.52 1.12 -27.97
CA PRO A 40 -2.41 -0.12 -28.74
C PRO A 40 -1.34 -1.06 -28.16
N VAL A 41 -1.61 -2.37 -28.20
CA VAL A 41 -0.62 -3.40 -27.80
C VAL A 41 0.66 -3.24 -28.63
N GLY A 42 1.82 -3.26 -27.97
CA GLY A 42 3.12 -3.15 -28.62
C GLY A 42 3.47 -1.74 -29.12
N SER A 43 2.64 -0.72 -28.85
CA SER A 43 3.04 0.67 -29.11
C SER A 43 4.21 1.07 -28.21
N THR A 44 5.00 2.06 -28.65
CA THR A 44 6.09 2.62 -27.83
C THR A 44 5.60 3.08 -26.46
N THR A 45 4.38 3.63 -26.40
CA THR A 45 3.74 4.07 -25.15
C THR A 45 3.37 2.88 -24.26
N SER A 46 2.81 1.80 -24.82
CA SER A 46 2.48 0.58 -24.07
C SER A 46 3.72 -0.04 -23.42
N GLU A 47 4.82 -0.17 -24.17
CA GLU A 47 6.09 -0.69 -23.61
C GLU A 47 6.70 0.24 -22.54
N THR A 48 6.48 1.54 -22.68
CA THR A 48 6.86 2.54 -21.68
C THR A 48 6.05 2.35 -20.40
N PHE A 49 4.73 2.16 -20.51
CA PHE A 49 3.87 1.88 -19.35
C PHE A 49 4.26 0.59 -18.63
N LYS A 50 4.51 -0.51 -19.35
CA LYS A 50 5.02 -1.76 -18.75
C LYS A 50 6.28 -1.52 -17.91
N THR A 51 7.18 -0.67 -18.40
CA THR A 51 8.41 -0.31 -17.68
C THR A 51 8.12 0.54 -16.45
N MET A 52 7.26 1.56 -16.57
CA MET A 52 6.85 2.44 -15.46
C MET A 52 6.15 1.65 -14.35
N GLU A 53 5.15 0.85 -14.69
CA GLU A 53 4.40 0.02 -13.75
C GLU A 53 5.29 -0.98 -13.02
N ARG A 54 6.22 -1.63 -13.75
CA ARG A 54 7.19 -2.56 -13.16
C ARG A 54 8.12 -1.86 -12.19
N ARG A 55 8.66 -0.69 -12.54
CA ARG A 55 9.56 0.10 -11.69
C ARG A 55 8.81 0.60 -10.46
N LEU A 56 7.62 1.15 -10.62
CA LEU A 56 6.77 1.60 -9.52
C LEU A 56 6.51 0.46 -8.54
N LEU A 57 6.07 -0.70 -9.03
CA LEU A 57 5.77 -1.84 -8.15
C LEU A 57 7.03 -2.38 -7.48
N ARG A 58 8.07 -2.74 -8.24
CA ARG A 58 9.25 -3.44 -7.70
C ARG A 58 10.23 -2.54 -6.94
N ALA A 59 10.43 -1.31 -7.39
CA ALA A 59 11.43 -0.42 -6.81
C ALA A 59 10.86 0.51 -5.73
N ILE A 60 9.54 0.77 -5.73
CA ILE A 60 8.92 1.70 -4.79
C ILE A 60 7.93 0.96 -3.88
N MET A 61 6.89 0.36 -4.44
CA MET A 61 5.78 -0.18 -3.65
C MET A 61 6.19 -1.40 -2.81
N ASN A 62 6.87 -2.38 -3.39
CA ASN A 62 7.30 -3.58 -2.68
C ASN A 62 8.23 -3.26 -1.49
N PRO A 63 9.35 -2.52 -1.67
CA PRO A 63 10.25 -2.24 -0.55
C PRO A 63 9.59 -1.34 0.50
N SER A 64 8.77 -0.37 0.11
CA SER A 64 8.05 0.48 1.08
C SER A 64 6.99 -0.30 1.86
N MET A 65 6.26 -1.22 1.23
CA MET A 65 5.35 -2.13 1.93
C MET A 65 6.07 -3.00 2.95
N ILE A 66 7.20 -3.61 2.55
CA ILE A 66 8.01 -4.46 3.43
C ILE A 66 8.52 -3.64 4.63
N ALA A 67 9.05 -2.43 4.37
CA ALA A 67 9.50 -1.54 5.43
C ALA A 67 8.35 -1.10 6.35
N ALA A 68 7.17 -0.79 5.80
CA ALA A 68 5.99 -0.42 6.57
C ALA A 68 5.57 -1.57 7.51
N TRP A 69 5.53 -2.81 7.03
CA TRP A 69 5.24 -3.99 7.85
C TRP A 69 6.31 -4.25 8.90
N ALA A 70 7.59 -4.25 8.53
CA ALA A 70 8.68 -4.51 9.46
C ALA A 70 8.69 -3.49 10.63
N MET A 71 8.59 -2.20 10.30
CA MET A 71 8.53 -1.14 11.31
C MET A 71 7.22 -1.19 12.10
N GLY A 72 6.08 -1.48 11.44
CA GLY A 72 4.78 -1.62 12.10
C GLY A 72 4.76 -2.72 13.15
N LEU A 73 5.30 -3.90 12.82
CA LEU A 73 5.45 -5.02 13.75
C LEU A 73 6.41 -4.68 14.90
N THR A 74 7.50 -3.95 14.60
CA THR A 74 8.43 -3.45 15.63
C THR A 74 7.72 -2.50 16.61
N LEU A 75 6.85 -1.61 16.12
CA LEU A 75 6.07 -0.71 16.97
C LEU A 75 5.08 -1.48 17.85
N VAL A 76 4.42 -2.50 17.31
CA VAL A 76 3.51 -3.36 18.08
C VAL A 76 4.25 -4.13 19.17
N ALA A 77 5.48 -4.59 18.89
CA ALA A 77 6.34 -5.28 19.84
C ALA A 77 6.97 -4.35 20.90
N THR A 78 6.90 -3.03 20.72
CA THR A 78 7.45 -2.07 21.67
C THR A 78 6.58 -2.01 22.93
N PRO A 79 7.14 -2.25 24.13
CA PRO A 79 6.38 -2.27 25.38
C PRO A 79 5.60 -0.96 25.62
N GLY A 80 4.35 -1.08 26.08
CA GLY A 80 3.51 0.07 26.43
C GLY A 80 2.92 0.85 25.25
N VAL A 81 3.21 0.48 24.00
CA VAL A 81 2.66 1.17 22.81
C VAL A 81 1.24 0.72 22.48
N ILE A 82 0.99 -0.60 22.57
CA ILE A 82 -0.30 -1.22 22.28
C ILE A 82 -0.91 -1.72 23.59
N ASP A 83 -2.12 -1.24 23.87
CA ASP A 83 -3.02 -1.94 24.78
C ASP A 83 -3.77 -3.00 23.97
N TRP A 84 -3.47 -4.27 24.24
CA TRP A 84 -4.05 -5.42 23.54
C TRP A 84 -5.56 -5.54 23.71
N ARG A 85 -6.13 -4.91 24.77
CA ARG A 85 -7.56 -4.87 25.03
C ARG A 85 -8.28 -3.78 24.23
N ALA A 86 -7.57 -2.77 23.75
CA ALA A 86 -8.16 -1.70 22.96
C ALA A 86 -8.52 -2.20 21.56
N GLY A 87 -9.71 -1.87 21.05
CA GLY A 87 -10.18 -2.39 19.76
C GLY A 87 -9.58 -1.66 18.54
N TRP A 88 -9.11 -0.43 18.70
CA TRP A 88 -8.62 0.39 17.58
C TRP A 88 -7.47 -0.27 16.81
N TRP A 89 -6.57 -0.98 17.51
CA TRP A 89 -5.38 -1.55 16.87
C TRP A 89 -5.72 -2.79 16.06
N HIS A 90 -6.69 -3.61 16.50
CA HIS A 90 -7.22 -4.75 15.73
C HIS A 90 -7.87 -4.27 14.43
N THR A 91 -8.70 -3.23 14.53
CA THR A 91 -9.36 -2.61 13.37
C THR A 91 -8.34 -2.03 12.40
N LYS A 92 -7.33 -1.32 12.92
CA LYS A 92 -6.21 -0.81 12.12
C LYS A 92 -5.46 -1.95 11.42
N LEU A 93 -5.13 -3.01 12.15
CA LEU A 93 -4.38 -4.14 11.60
C LEU A 93 -5.16 -4.82 10.48
N LEU A 94 -6.46 -5.06 10.67
CA LEU A 94 -7.32 -5.60 9.62
C LEU A 94 -7.32 -4.70 8.37
N ALA A 95 -7.45 -3.38 8.55
CA ALA A 95 -7.40 -2.43 7.44
C ALA A 95 -6.05 -2.44 6.70
N VAL A 96 -4.93 -2.60 7.41
CA VAL A 96 -3.59 -2.75 6.79
C VAL A 96 -3.46 -4.07 6.03
N ILE A 97 -4.01 -5.17 6.55
CA ILE A 97 -4.04 -6.46 5.84
C ILE A 97 -4.85 -6.34 4.54
N LEU A 98 -6.02 -5.69 4.59
CA LEU A 98 -6.82 -5.40 3.40
C LEU A 98 -6.07 -4.49 2.42
N MET A 99 -5.32 -3.50 2.91
CA MET A 99 -4.47 -2.66 2.06
C MET A 99 -3.40 -3.48 1.34
N THR A 100 -2.79 -4.45 2.04
CA THR A 100 -1.85 -5.40 1.42
C THR A 100 -2.55 -6.27 0.37
N ALA A 101 -3.77 -6.74 0.63
CA ALA A 101 -4.54 -7.47 -0.38
C ALA A 101 -4.79 -6.61 -1.64
N VAL A 102 -5.10 -5.32 -1.49
CA VAL A 102 -5.22 -4.38 -2.62
C VAL A 102 -3.90 -4.24 -3.37
N HIS A 103 -2.79 -4.07 -2.67
CA HIS A 103 -1.46 -4.04 -3.30
C HIS A 103 -1.18 -5.31 -4.12
N MET A 104 -1.48 -6.50 -3.56
CA MET A 104 -1.27 -7.77 -4.25
C MET A 104 -2.19 -7.91 -5.48
N HIS A 105 -3.42 -7.44 -5.39
CA HIS A 105 -4.34 -7.39 -6.52
C HIS A 105 -3.79 -6.49 -7.65
N GLN A 106 -3.26 -5.31 -7.32
CA GLN A 106 -2.61 -4.46 -8.32
C GLN A 106 -1.34 -5.10 -8.90
N ALA A 107 -0.57 -5.85 -8.11
CA ALA A 107 0.59 -6.59 -8.59
C ALA A 107 0.20 -7.68 -9.61
N ALA A 108 -0.94 -8.34 -9.39
CA ALA A 108 -1.51 -9.29 -10.34
C ALA A 108 -1.95 -8.57 -11.63
N GLY A 109 -2.64 -7.43 -11.50
CA GLY A 109 -3.00 -6.56 -12.63
C GLY A 109 -1.78 -6.17 -13.47
N ARG A 110 -0.71 -5.65 -12.85
CA ARG A 110 0.54 -5.31 -13.54
C ARG A 110 1.10 -6.50 -14.31
N SER A 111 1.05 -7.69 -13.72
CA SER A 111 1.59 -8.90 -14.35
C SER A 111 0.78 -9.30 -15.58
N ALA A 112 -0.52 -9.07 -15.58
CA ALA A 112 -1.39 -9.29 -16.75
C ALA A 112 -1.17 -8.22 -17.84
N PHE A 113 -1.10 -6.93 -17.48
CA PHE A 113 -0.75 -5.85 -18.43
C PHE A 113 0.62 -6.07 -19.08
N ALA A 114 1.59 -6.64 -18.35
CA ALA A 114 2.88 -7.01 -18.90
C ALA A 114 2.82 -8.15 -19.95
N ARG A 115 1.75 -8.96 -19.93
CA ARG A 115 1.45 -10.01 -20.92
C ARG A 115 0.45 -9.54 -22.00
N ASP A 116 0.22 -8.23 -22.10
CA ASP A 116 -0.75 -7.60 -23.02
C ASP A 116 -2.22 -8.00 -22.75
N GLU A 117 -2.48 -8.64 -21.62
CA GLU A 117 -3.82 -8.86 -21.12
C GLU A 117 -4.36 -7.54 -20.55
N ARG A 118 -5.63 -7.25 -20.79
CA ARG A 118 -6.33 -6.10 -20.20
C ARG A 118 -7.38 -6.61 -19.23
N PRO A 119 -6.98 -7.08 -18.04
CA PRO A 119 -7.94 -7.56 -17.07
C PRO A 119 -8.77 -6.38 -16.57
N HIS A 120 -10.09 -6.57 -16.62
CA HIS A 120 -11.10 -5.61 -16.18
C HIS A 120 -11.23 -4.35 -17.05
N THR A 121 -12.31 -3.61 -16.77
CA THR A 121 -12.66 -2.37 -17.47
C THR A 121 -11.98 -1.16 -16.84
N GLU A 122 -11.97 -0.03 -17.55
CA GLU A 122 -11.49 1.24 -17.00
C GLU A 122 -12.23 1.65 -15.72
N ARG A 123 -13.56 1.49 -15.74
CA ARG A 123 -14.43 1.77 -14.58
C ARG A 123 -14.01 0.94 -13.36
N TYR A 124 -13.63 -0.31 -13.56
CA TYR A 124 -13.13 -1.17 -12.49
C TYR A 124 -11.87 -0.58 -11.84
N TRP A 125 -10.86 -0.23 -12.64
CA TRP A 125 -9.60 0.32 -12.12
C TRP A 125 -9.79 1.68 -11.43
N ARG A 126 -10.77 2.49 -11.87
CA ARG A 126 -11.16 3.73 -11.17
C ARG A 126 -11.74 3.43 -9.79
N ILE A 127 -12.69 2.49 -9.70
CA ILE A 127 -13.31 2.11 -8.42
C ILE A 127 -12.29 1.45 -7.49
N ALA A 128 -11.42 0.59 -8.02
CA ALA A 128 -10.35 -0.05 -7.26
C ALA A 128 -9.42 0.98 -6.60
N ASN A 129 -9.29 2.18 -7.18
CA ASN A 129 -8.51 3.27 -6.61
C ASN A 129 -9.17 3.96 -5.40
N GLU A 130 -10.48 3.81 -5.19
CA GLU A 130 -11.19 4.39 -4.04
C GLU A 130 -11.09 3.52 -2.78
N VAL A 131 -10.90 2.21 -2.93
CA VAL A 131 -10.76 1.28 -1.80
C VAL A 131 -9.58 1.66 -0.89
N PRO A 132 -8.36 1.95 -1.41
CA PRO A 132 -7.26 2.45 -0.59
C PRO A 132 -7.56 3.75 0.16
N SER A 133 -8.36 4.65 -0.42
CA SER A 133 -8.72 5.93 0.22
C SER A 133 -9.53 5.68 1.49
N LEU A 134 -10.53 4.80 1.41
CA LEU A 134 -11.35 4.41 2.56
C LEU A 134 -10.51 3.71 3.65
N LEU A 135 -9.66 2.76 3.24
CA LEU A 135 -8.78 2.05 4.17
C LEU A 135 -7.79 3.01 4.85
N LEU A 136 -7.24 3.99 4.13
CA LEU A 136 -6.35 5.01 4.68
C LEU A 136 -7.05 5.82 5.77
N ILE A 137 -8.29 6.27 5.53
CA ILE A 137 -9.08 7.02 6.52
C ILE A 137 -9.23 6.18 7.80
N ILE A 138 -9.64 4.92 7.67
CA ILE A 138 -9.79 4.01 8.82
C ILE A 138 -8.46 3.87 9.57
N ILE A 139 -7.35 3.60 8.86
CA ILE A 139 -6.03 3.42 9.48
C ILE A 139 -5.58 4.67 10.26
N VAL A 140 -5.77 5.86 9.67
CA VAL A 140 -5.38 7.14 10.29
C VAL A 140 -6.25 7.44 11.51
N VAL A 141 -7.58 7.30 11.40
CA VAL A 141 -8.49 7.53 12.54
C VAL A 141 -8.17 6.56 13.68
N MET A 142 -7.95 5.28 13.38
CA MET A 142 -7.62 4.29 14.41
C MET A 142 -6.30 4.60 15.13
N VAL A 143 -5.25 5.08 14.44
CA VAL A 143 -3.96 5.34 15.09
C VAL A 143 -3.90 6.68 15.83
N ILE A 144 -4.64 7.69 15.35
CA ILE A 144 -4.62 9.06 15.90
C ILE A 144 -5.70 9.23 16.98
N ALA A 145 -6.97 8.98 16.65
CA ALA A 145 -8.08 9.21 17.57
C ALA A 145 -8.23 8.10 18.61
N ARG A 146 -7.85 6.86 18.27
CA ARG A 146 -7.91 5.67 19.14
C ARG A 146 -9.24 5.57 19.92
N PRO A 147 -10.38 5.52 19.23
CA PRO A 147 -11.68 5.74 19.85
C PRO A 147 -12.17 4.65 20.82
N PHE A 148 -11.57 3.45 20.80
CA PHE A 148 -11.97 2.29 21.60
C PHE A 148 -10.84 1.24 21.66
#